data_AF-A0A2V3JKT9-F1
#
_entry.id   AF-A0A2V3JKT9-F1
#
_cell.length_a   1.000
_cell.length_b   1.000
_cell.length_c   1.000
_cell.angle_alpha   90.00
_cell.angle_beta   90.00
_cell.angle_gamma   90.00
#
_symmetry.space_group_name_H-M   'P 1'
#
loop_
_entity.id
_entity.type
_entity.pdbx_description
1 polymer ?
#
loop_
_entity_poly.entity_id
_entity_poly.type
_entity_poly.pdbx_seq_one_letter_code
_entity_poly.pdbx_strand_id
1 'polypeptide(L)'
;MNKTGRIAFGIGIALAVLVVLTTSATADNVVYFDPDPSCAAPGETITVTMWVNATDGVEGFQDDLYFDPNVVNITDVQPGFYTSYWMVIPYYEENFIRFGGDSPDFHDHTGHLILANVTLEAIGPGTGALNHADFPAAKLYDEYGNSVPNQVWIDGTFNCPCPTPETFTKDLVEGWNLISLPLTNDTDMTVANIIDASLSGSYDALYKYDASAHNFVPLSSSDTMENGVGYFIHMTSADTWTYTGMAYKQMNVSLEPGLNMIGWLNCSKPIDDALPSIAGDYWYVARWNATAQKFEVYNPVAPNGFNDFDTMERGEGYFISMKSAETLTASC
;
A
#
# COMPACT_ATOMS: atom_id res chain seq x y z
N MET A 1 -27.41 -37.75 19.77
CA MET A 1 -26.48 -36.68 20.17
C MET A 1 -25.07 -37.12 19.82
N ASN A 2 -24.54 -36.64 18.69
CA ASN A 2 -23.12 -36.71 18.34
C ASN A 2 -22.84 -35.45 17.53
N LYS A 3 -22.17 -34.47 18.16
CA LYS A 3 -21.69 -33.27 17.50
C LYS A 3 -20.28 -33.56 17.00
N THR A 4 -20.16 -33.85 15.72
CA THR A 4 -18.87 -33.92 15.04
C THR A 4 -18.44 -32.49 14.73
N GLY A 5 -17.49 -31.98 15.50
CA GLY A 5 -16.84 -30.70 15.22
C GLY A 5 -16.02 -30.81 13.95
N ARG A 6 -16.36 -30.01 12.93
CA ARG A 6 -15.51 -29.79 11.77
C ARG A 6 -14.44 -28.79 12.17
N ILE A 7 -13.20 -29.25 12.27
CA ILE A 7 -12.02 -28.39 12.34
C ILE A 7 -11.75 -27.94 10.91
N ALA A 8 -12.04 -26.67 10.61
CA ALA A 8 -11.62 -26.04 9.38
C ALA A 8 -10.17 -25.61 9.58
N PHE A 9 -9.23 -26.25 8.88
CA PHE A 9 -7.88 -25.72 8.69
C PHE A 9 -7.99 -24.60 7.64
N GLY A 10 -8.04 -23.36 8.09
CA GLY A 10 -7.83 -22.20 7.24
C GLY A 10 -6.34 -22.12 6.90
N ILE A 11 -5.99 -22.45 5.66
CA ILE A 11 -4.67 -22.17 5.13
C ILE A 11 -4.68 -20.67 4.81
N GLY A 12 -4.32 -19.85 5.78
CA GLY A 12 -4.03 -18.44 5.56
C GLY A 12 -2.82 -18.36 4.64
N ILE A 13 -3.06 -17.97 3.39
CA ILE A 13 -1.98 -17.62 2.46
C ILE A 13 -1.39 -16.31 3.01
N ALA A 14 -0.28 -16.41 3.73
CA ALA A 14 0.53 -15.25 4.08
C ALA A 14 1.11 -14.70 2.77
N LEU A 15 0.59 -13.55 2.33
CA LEU A 15 1.15 -12.81 1.21
C LEU A 15 2.47 -12.19 1.71
N ALA A 16 3.60 -12.69 1.21
CA ALA A 16 4.88 -12.03 1.42
C ALA A 16 4.92 -10.80 0.52
N VAL A 17 4.63 -9.62 1.08
CA VAL A 17 4.81 -8.34 0.41
C VAL A 17 6.28 -7.98 0.54
N LEU A 18 7.05 -8.19 -0.52
CA LEU A 18 8.43 -7.70 -0.59
C LEU A 18 8.40 -6.19 -0.79
N VAL A 19 8.37 -5.42 0.30
CA VAL A 19 8.41 -3.96 0.25
C VAL A 19 9.74 -3.52 -0.36
N VAL A 20 9.65 -2.72 -1.43
CA VAL A 20 10.80 -2.02 -2.00
C VAL A 20 11.24 -0.98 -0.97
N LEU A 21 12.33 -1.27 -0.26
CA LEU A 21 12.99 -0.36 0.66
C LEU A 21 13.25 0.97 -0.05
N THR A 22 12.53 2.03 0.32
CA THR A 22 12.90 3.39 -0.08
C THR A 22 14.28 3.63 0.51
N THR A 23 15.29 3.80 -0.35
CA THR A 23 16.69 3.97 0.03
C THR A 23 16.86 5.20 0.91
N SER A 24 16.69 5.05 2.22
CA SER A 24 17.27 5.96 3.20
C SER A 24 18.78 5.86 3.06
N ALA A 25 19.44 7.00 3.00
CA ALA A 25 20.89 7.11 2.85
C ALA A 25 21.64 6.10 3.74
N THR A 26 22.39 5.18 3.11
CA THR A 26 23.54 4.46 3.67
C THR A 26 23.41 3.96 5.13
N ALA A 27 22.30 3.33 5.49
CA ALA A 27 22.26 2.61 6.76
C ALA A 27 23.07 1.32 6.63
N ASP A 28 24.10 1.16 7.46
CA ASP A 28 25.02 0.02 7.41
C ASP A 28 24.44 -1.21 8.14
N ASN A 29 23.55 -1.00 9.11
CA ASN A 29 22.97 -2.03 9.95
C ASN A 29 21.45 -1.80 10.10
N VAL A 30 20.63 -2.58 9.41
CA VAL A 30 19.17 -2.35 9.33
C VAL A 30 18.39 -3.49 9.96
N VAL A 31 17.53 -3.17 10.92
CA VAL A 31 16.59 -4.08 11.57
C VAL A 31 15.17 -3.83 11.05
N TYR A 32 14.44 -4.89 10.71
CA TYR A 32 13.10 -4.82 10.15
C TYR A 32 12.31 -6.12 10.33
N PHE A 33 10.98 -6.07 10.18
CA PHE A 33 10.11 -7.24 10.20
C PHE A 33 9.80 -7.78 8.79
N ASP A 34 9.59 -9.09 8.69
CA ASP A 34 9.05 -9.77 7.50
C ASP A 34 8.08 -10.90 7.93
N PRO A 35 6.82 -10.90 7.47
CA PRO A 35 6.20 -9.89 6.62
C PRO A 35 5.94 -8.56 7.36
N ASP A 36 6.04 -7.44 6.63
CA ASP A 36 5.59 -6.11 7.06
C ASP A 36 4.95 -5.33 5.88
N PRO A 37 3.72 -4.78 6.00
CA PRO A 37 2.82 -4.94 7.14
C PRO A 37 2.39 -6.39 7.32
N SER A 38 2.32 -6.84 8.57
CA SER A 38 1.78 -8.15 8.94
C SER A 38 0.28 -8.07 9.18
N CYS A 39 -0.40 -9.21 9.17
CA CYS A 39 -1.83 -9.26 9.49
C CYS A 39 -2.31 -10.67 9.89
N ALA A 40 -3.44 -10.73 10.58
CA ALA A 40 -4.17 -11.97 10.83
C ALA A 40 -5.68 -11.71 10.92
N ALA A 41 -6.51 -12.75 10.75
CA ALA A 41 -7.94 -12.65 11.03
C ALA A 41 -8.20 -12.63 12.56
N PRO A 42 -9.33 -12.09 13.06
CA PRO A 42 -9.61 -12.02 14.49
C PRO A 42 -9.51 -13.39 15.18
N GLY A 43 -8.68 -13.47 16.22
CA GLY A 43 -8.38 -14.69 16.98
C GLY A 43 -7.39 -15.64 16.31
N GLU A 44 -6.86 -15.31 15.13
CA GLU A 44 -5.77 -16.06 14.49
C GLU A 44 -4.40 -15.43 14.82
N THR A 45 -3.35 -16.23 14.66
CA THR A 45 -1.96 -15.83 14.92
C THR A 45 -1.12 -15.86 13.66
N ILE A 46 -0.13 -14.98 13.56
CA ILE A 46 0.93 -14.99 12.55
C ILE A 46 2.29 -14.88 13.24
N THR A 47 3.32 -15.49 12.66
CA THR A 47 4.71 -15.26 13.08
C THR A 47 5.36 -14.27 12.11
N VAL A 48 5.91 -13.18 12.65
CA VAL A 48 6.79 -12.26 11.92
C VAL A 48 8.23 -12.51 12.32
N THR A 49 9.12 -12.45 11.34
CA THR A 49 10.57 -12.62 11.54
C THR A 49 11.19 -11.25 11.65
N MET A 50 11.95 -11.00 12.70
CA MET A 50 12.76 -9.80 12.88
C MET A 50 14.17 -10.08 12.36
N TRP A 51 14.56 -9.37 11.30
CA TRP A 51 15.83 -9.52 10.62
C TRP A 51 16.79 -8.40 10.99
N VAL A 52 18.08 -8.68 10.89
CA VAL A 52 19.14 -7.67 10.79
C VAL A 52 19.93 -7.90 9.51
N ASN A 53 20.14 -6.86 8.72
CA ASN A 53 21.14 -6.82 7.66
C ASN A 53 22.31 -5.96 8.14
N ALA A 54 23.35 -6.59 8.66
CA ALA A 54 24.48 -5.92 9.31
C ALA A 54 25.71 -5.90 8.41
N THR A 55 26.30 -4.72 8.23
CA THR A 55 27.63 -4.56 7.59
C THR A 55 28.73 -4.62 8.64
N ASP A 56 28.48 -4.08 9.83
CA ASP A 56 29.36 -4.13 10.98
C ASP A 56 29.13 -5.41 11.79
N GLY A 57 30.12 -5.76 12.61
CA GLY A 57 30.02 -6.87 13.55
C GLY A 57 28.92 -6.66 14.58
N VAL A 58 27.98 -7.60 14.67
CA VAL A 58 26.94 -7.64 15.69
C VAL A 58 27.12 -8.92 16.51
N GLU A 59 27.45 -8.78 17.78
CA GLU A 59 27.51 -9.88 18.73
C GLU A 59 26.16 -10.09 19.44
N GLY A 60 25.42 -9.03 19.72
CA GLY A 60 24.11 -9.17 20.35
C GLY A 60 23.17 -7.99 20.13
N PHE A 61 21.95 -8.15 20.62
CA PHE A 61 20.91 -7.13 20.53
C PHE A 61 19.96 -7.16 21.73
N GLN A 62 19.28 -6.04 21.92
CA GLN A 62 18.10 -5.93 22.78
C GLN A 62 17.08 -5.02 22.11
N ASP A 63 15.79 -5.27 22.35
CA ASP A 63 14.69 -4.39 21.96
C ASP A 63 13.57 -4.37 23.01
N ASP A 64 12.88 -3.24 23.10
CA ASP A 64 11.58 -3.09 23.73
C ASP A 64 10.54 -2.90 22.61
N LEU A 65 9.87 -3.99 22.22
CA LEU A 65 8.89 -3.95 21.15
C LEU A 65 7.54 -3.51 21.70
N TYR A 66 7.15 -2.26 21.41
CA TYR A 66 5.86 -1.70 21.76
C TYR A 66 4.79 -2.15 20.76
N PHE A 67 3.59 -2.43 21.26
CA PHE A 67 2.46 -2.84 20.42
C PHE A 67 1.14 -2.21 20.89
N ASP A 68 0.14 -2.12 20.01
CA ASP A 68 -1.21 -1.70 20.40
C ASP A 68 -2.01 -2.89 20.96
N PRO A 69 -2.23 -2.98 22.28
CA PRO A 69 -2.94 -4.10 22.91
C PRO A 69 -4.44 -4.09 22.62
N ASN A 70 -4.97 -3.11 21.88
CA ASN A 70 -6.35 -3.15 21.39
C ASN A 70 -6.47 -3.88 20.05
N VAL A 71 -5.36 -4.06 19.32
CA VAL A 71 -5.34 -4.62 17.96
C VAL A 71 -4.58 -5.95 17.92
N VAL A 72 -3.42 -6.03 18.57
CA VAL A 72 -2.51 -7.17 18.51
C VAL A 72 -2.00 -7.56 19.90
N ASN A 73 -1.81 -8.84 20.16
CA ASN A 73 -1.11 -9.36 21.33
C ASN A 73 0.14 -10.12 20.87
N ILE A 74 1.24 -10.01 21.62
CA ILE A 74 2.42 -10.86 21.38
C ILE A 74 2.34 -12.07 22.31
N THR A 75 2.18 -13.25 21.72
CA THR A 75 1.96 -14.51 22.46
C THR A 75 3.22 -15.34 22.64
N ASP A 76 4.22 -15.14 21.78
CA ASP A 76 5.49 -15.87 21.85
C ASP A 76 6.62 -15.09 21.16
N VAL A 77 7.84 -15.22 21.66
CA VAL A 77 9.06 -14.65 21.07
C VAL A 77 10.17 -15.69 21.16
N GLN A 78 10.63 -16.17 20.01
CA GLN A 78 11.66 -17.21 19.91
C GLN A 78 12.96 -16.64 19.34
N PRO A 79 14.13 -17.10 19.80
CA PRO A 79 15.40 -16.64 19.26
C PRO A 79 15.58 -17.06 17.80
N GLY A 80 16.23 -16.20 17.02
CA GLY A 80 16.80 -16.54 15.73
C GLY A 80 18.22 -17.10 15.88
N PHE A 81 19.19 -16.39 15.31
CA PHE A 81 20.61 -16.72 15.39
C PHE A 81 21.19 -16.46 16.80
N TYR A 82 20.72 -15.41 17.47
CA TYR A 82 21.24 -14.91 18.75
C TYR A 82 20.63 -15.68 19.95
N THR A 83 21.10 -16.92 20.14
CA THR A 83 20.54 -17.86 21.13
C THR A 83 21.18 -17.81 22.51
N SER A 84 22.37 -17.24 22.63
CA SER A 84 23.09 -17.13 23.90
C SER A 84 22.45 -16.05 24.77
N TYR A 85 22.34 -16.28 26.08
CA TYR A 85 21.67 -15.39 27.02
C TYR A 85 20.30 -14.86 26.56
N TRP A 86 19.59 -15.64 25.73
CA TRP A 86 18.28 -15.27 25.23
C TRP A 86 17.31 -14.98 26.37
N MET A 87 16.67 -13.82 26.32
CA MET A 87 15.70 -13.39 27.31
C MET A 87 14.46 -12.79 26.67
N VAL A 88 13.32 -13.06 27.29
CA VAL A 88 12.02 -12.45 26.96
C VAL A 88 11.35 -12.06 28.26
N ILE A 89 11.08 -10.77 28.42
CA ILE A 89 10.45 -10.20 29.61
C ILE A 89 9.24 -9.36 29.15
N PRO A 90 8.01 -9.85 29.38
CA PRO A 90 6.82 -9.10 29.04
C PRO A 90 6.53 -7.98 30.05
N TYR A 91 6.19 -6.80 29.56
CA TYR A 91 5.73 -5.64 30.32
C TYR A 91 4.32 -5.25 29.86
N TYR A 92 3.35 -6.15 30.05
CA TYR A 92 1.98 -5.97 29.53
C TYR A 92 1.25 -4.73 30.06
N GLU A 93 1.59 -4.21 31.25
CA GLU A 93 1.02 -2.97 31.77
C GLU A 93 1.54 -1.71 31.04
N GLU A 94 2.69 -1.84 30.38
CA GLU A 94 3.37 -0.78 29.63
C GLU A 94 3.30 -1.01 28.11
N ASN A 95 2.57 -2.05 27.67
CA ASN A 95 2.33 -2.41 26.28
C ASN A 95 3.59 -2.68 25.44
N PHE A 96 4.62 -3.28 26.05
CA PHE A 96 5.79 -3.76 25.32
C PHE A 96 6.30 -5.11 25.85
N ILE A 97 7.13 -5.77 25.04
CA ILE A 97 7.92 -6.94 25.47
C ILE A 97 9.40 -6.62 25.23
N ARG A 98 10.22 -6.79 26.27
CA ARG A 98 11.68 -6.71 26.14
C ARG A 98 12.23 -8.07 25.75
N PHE A 99 13.06 -8.12 24.72
CA PHE A 99 13.80 -9.34 24.39
C PHE A 99 15.14 -9.04 23.74
N GLY A 100 16.01 -10.04 23.73
CA GLY A 100 17.37 -9.90 23.23
C GLY A 100 18.18 -11.14 23.49
N GLY A 101 19.36 -11.18 22.89
CA GLY A 101 20.30 -12.26 23.03
C GLY A 101 21.62 -11.97 22.33
N ASP A 102 22.56 -12.86 22.57
CA ASP A 102 23.93 -12.83 22.10
C ASP A 102 24.17 -13.95 21.07
N SER A 103 25.21 -13.79 20.27
CA SER A 103 25.59 -14.76 19.26
C SER A 103 26.00 -16.08 19.92
N PRO A 104 25.83 -17.23 19.23
CA PRO A 104 26.11 -18.54 19.84
C PRO A 104 27.56 -18.72 20.32
N ASP A 105 28.50 -17.95 19.75
CA ASP A 105 29.93 -17.99 20.01
C ASP A 105 30.48 -16.74 20.69
N PHE A 106 29.63 -15.77 21.05
CA PHE A 106 30.02 -14.48 21.66
C PHE A 106 31.01 -13.68 20.79
N HIS A 107 30.88 -13.81 19.48
CA HIS A 107 31.65 -13.05 18.50
C HIS A 107 30.75 -12.27 17.56
N ASP A 108 31.36 -11.28 16.90
CA ASP A 108 30.71 -10.47 15.89
C ASP A 108 30.33 -11.28 14.65
N HIS A 109 29.08 -11.14 14.19
CA HIS A 109 28.63 -11.65 12.90
C HIS A 109 28.07 -10.53 12.03
N THR A 110 28.24 -10.67 10.72
CA THR A 110 27.72 -9.74 9.72
C THR A 110 26.80 -10.46 8.74
N GLY A 111 26.11 -9.69 7.91
CA GLY A 111 25.19 -10.18 6.89
C GLY A 111 23.75 -10.21 7.36
N HIS A 112 22.97 -11.07 6.72
CA HIS A 112 21.52 -11.14 6.91
C HIS A 112 21.16 -12.25 7.91
N LEU A 113 20.84 -11.86 9.14
CA LEU A 113 20.62 -12.76 10.28
C LEU A 113 19.23 -12.54 10.87
N ILE A 114 18.69 -13.59 11.50
CA ILE A 114 17.43 -13.51 12.23
C ILE A 114 17.72 -13.12 13.67
N LEU A 115 17.13 -12.02 14.13
CA LEU A 115 17.15 -11.63 15.53
C LEU A 115 16.15 -12.47 16.33
N ALA A 116 14.89 -12.47 15.92
CA ALA A 116 13.79 -13.13 16.63
C ALA A 116 12.65 -13.56 15.69
N ASN A 117 11.86 -14.53 16.11
CA ASN A 117 10.55 -14.84 15.54
C ASN A 117 9.48 -14.43 16.56
N VAL A 118 8.62 -13.48 16.22
CA VAL A 118 7.59 -12.91 17.10
C VAL A 118 6.23 -13.43 16.64
N THR A 119 5.48 -14.07 17.54
CA THR A 119 4.12 -14.54 17.26
C THR A 119 3.09 -13.53 17.74
N LEU A 120 2.28 -13.06 16.79
CA LEU A 120 1.27 -12.01 16.95
C LEU A 120 -0.12 -12.64 16.85
N GLU A 121 -1.00 -12.34 17.80
CA GLU A 121 -2.41 -12.72 17.81
C GLU A 121 -3.28 -11.48 17.55
N ALA A 122 -4.19 -11.58 16.56
CA ALA A 122 -5.16 -10.54 16.27
C ALA A 122 -6.28 -10.52 17.33
N ILE A 123 -6.39 -9.44 18.10
CA ILE A 123 -7.35 -9.32 19.21
C ILE A 123 -8.49 -8.32 18.94
N GLY A 124 -8.26 -7.29 18.14
CA GLY A 124 -9.30 -6.30 17.82
C GLY A 124 -9.11 -5.66 16.45
N PRO A 125 -10.19 -5.10 15.86
CA PRO A 125 -10.14 -4.55 14.52
C PRO A 125 -9.34 -3.24 14.49
N GLY A 126 -8.53 -3.05 13.45
CA GLY A 126 -7.77 -1.84 13.22
C GLY A 126 -6.37 -2.11 12.68
N THR A 127 -5.55 -1.07 12.73
CA THR A 127 -4.13 -1.10 12.41
C THR A 127 -3.38 -0.79 13.72
N GLY A 128 -2.56 -1.73 14.17
CA GLY A 128 -1.74 -1.62 15.37
C GLY A 128 -0.28 -1.42 14.98
N ALA A 129 0.41 -0.58 15.75
CA ALA A 129 1.84 -0.36 15.58
C ALA A 129 2.66 -1.52 16.16
N LEU A 130 3.83 -1.79 15.59
CA LEU A 130 4.88 -2.66 16.14
C LEU A 130 6.17 -1.85 16.16
N ASN A 131 6.36 -1.05 17.21
CA ASN A 131 7.41 -0.05 17.24
C ASN A 131 8.61 -0.52 18.07
N HIS A 132 9.79 -0.39 17.49
CA HIS A 132 11.03 -0.55 18.21
C HIS A 132 11.21 0.65 19.15
N ALA A 133 11.81 0.43 20.30
CA ALA A 133 12.08 1.53 21.21
C ALA A 133 13.26 2.37 20.72
N ASP A 134 13.26 3.66 21.08
CA ASP A 134 14.42 4.50 20.83
C ASP A 134 15.66 3.99 21.61
N PHE A 135 16.85 4.26 21.07
CA PHE A 135 18.11 4.03 21.78
C PHE A 135 18.07 4.71 23.16
N PRO A 136 18.51 4.05 24.25
CA PRO A 136 19.29 2.79 24.29
C PRO A 136 18.47 1.52 24.53
N ALA A 137 17.13 1.58 24.43
CA ALA A 137 16.27 0.44 24.72
C ALA A 137 16.30 -0.59 23.58
N ALA A 138 16.20 -0.15 22.32
CA ALA A 138 16.60 -0.93 21.15
C ALA A 138 18.05 -0.61 20.76
N LYS A 139 18.89 -1.64 20.64
CA LYS A 139 20.28 -1.49 20.18
C LYS A 139 20.90 -2.82 19.74
N LEU A 140 21.76 -2.73 18.73
CA LEU A 140 22.78 -3.72 18.37
C LEU A 140 24.09 -3.37 19.09
N TYR A 141 24.86 -4.37 19.53
CA TYR A 141 26.17 -4.19 20.13
C TYR A 141 27.21 -5.20 19.59
N ASP A 142 28.48 -4.77 19.60
CA ASP A 142 29.64 -5.55 19.19
C ASP A 142 30.14 -6.48 20.30
N GLU A 143 31.10 -7.36 19.99
CA GLU A 143 31.71 -8.33 20.93
C GLU A 143 32.43 -7.69 22.13
N TYR A 144 32.66 -6.37 22.08
CA TYR A 144 33.24 -5.59 23.17
C TYR A 144 32.18 -4.87 24.01
N GLY A 145 30.89 -5.03 23.67
CA GLY A 145 29.74 -4.41 24.32
C GLY A 145 29.50 -2.95 23.93
N ASN A 146 30.14 -2.46 22.87
CA ASN A 146 29.88 -1.12 22.34
C ASN A 146 28.66 -1.15 21.42
N SER A 147 27.92 -0.05 21.37
CA SER A 147 26.84 0.10 20.39
C SER A 147 27.40 0.07 18.97
N VAL A 148 26.77 -0.74 18.12
CA VAL A 148 27.06 -0.75 16.68
C VAL A 148 26.64 0.60 16.07
N PRO A 149 27.47 1.22 15.21
CA PRO A 149 27.16 2.51 14.60
C PRO A 149 26.09 2.39 13.51
N ASN A 150 25.50 3.53 13.13
CA ASN A 150 24.59 3.66 11.97
C ASN A 150 23.44 2.64 11.93
N GLN A 151 23.01 2.13 13.09
CA GLN A 151 21.90 1.20 13.18
C GLN A 151 20.56 1.92 12.93
N VAL A 152 19.72 1.30 12.11
CA VAL A 152 18.36 1.78 11.80
C VAL A 152 17.39 0.67 12.14
N TRP A 153 16.39 1.02 12.93
CA TRP A 153 15.31 0.13 13.34
C TRP A 153 14.03 0.60 12.65
N ILE A 154 13.50 -0.24 11.77
CA ILE A 154 12.32 0.07 10.96
C ILE A 154 11.11 -0.49 11.69
N ASP A 155 10.27 0.40 12.23
CA ASP A 155 8.99 0.02 12.85
C ASP A 155 8.10 -0.77 11.88
N GLY A 156 7.36 -1.72 12.42
CA GLY A 156 6.38 -2.51 11.68
C GLY A 156 4.94 -2.08 11.94
N THR A 157 4.04 -2.67 11.15
CA THR A 157 2.59 -2.47 11.28
C THR A 157 1.86 -3.81 11.23
N PHE A 158 0.82 -3.95 12.06
CA PHE A 158 -0.06 -5.12 12.09
C PHE A 158 -1.51 -4.73 11.77
N ASN A 159 -2.17 -5.45 10.86
CA ASN A 159 -3.57 -5.24 10.52
C ASN A 159 -4.47 -6.38 11.01
N CYS A 160 -5.60 -6.03 11.61
CA CYS A 160 -6.67 -6.96 11.96
C CYS A 160 -8.04 -6.44 11.48
N PRO A 161 -8.78 -7.20 10.66
CA PRO A 161 -8.32 -8.37 9.92
C PRO A 161 -7.25 -8.00 8.89
N CYS A 162 -6.69 -9.01 8.20
CA CYS A 162 -5.93 -8.78 6.98
C CYS A 162 -6.71 -7.89 6.00
N PRO A 163 -6.04 -6.94 5.33
CA PRO A 163 -6.62 -6.23 4.20
C PRO A 163 -7.07 -7.28 3.17
N THR A 164 -8.33 -7.21 2.78
CA THR A 164 -8.89 -8.16 1.80
C THR A 164 -9.00 -7.46 0.45
N PRO A 165 -8.46 -8.05 -0.63
CA PRO A 165 -8.68 -7.55 -1.96
C PRO A 165 -10.18 -7.52 -2.25
N GLU A 166 -10.65 -6.43 -2.84
CA GLU A 166 -12.02 -6.32 -3.35
C GLU A 166 -12.03 -6.51 -4.87
N THR A 167 -13.22 -6.75 -5.41
CA THR A 167 -13.45 -6.79 -6.86
C THR A 167 -14.10 -5.49 -7.28
N PHE A 168 -13.53 -4.83 -8.28
CA PHE A 168 -14.13 -3.69 -8.95
C PHE A 168 -14.75 -4.14 -10.26
N THR A 169 -15.95 -3.64 -10.55
CA THR A 169 -16.66 -3.89 -11.82
C THR A 169 -17.17 -2.58 -12.39
N LYS A 170 -17.02 -2.38 -13.71
CA LYS A 170 -17.53 -1.22 -14.43
C LYS A 170 -18.05 -1.63 -15.79
N ASP A 171 -19.28 -1.25 -16.10
CA ASP A 171 -19.82 -1.41 -17.45
C ASP A 171 -19.20 -0.37 -18.38
N LEU A 172 -18.62 -0.85 -19.48
CA LEU A 172 -18.07 -0.02 -20.55
C LEU A 172 -18.97 -0.14 -21.77
N VAL A 173 -19.34 0.99 -22.35
CA VAL A 173 -20.19 1.02 -23.55
C VAL A 173 -19.34 0.93 -24.82
N GLU A 174 -19.92 0.50 -25.93
CA GLU A 174 -19.27 0.57 -27.24
C GLU A 174 -18.80 2.00 -27.55
N GLY A 175 -17.60 2.13 -28.11
CA GLY A 175 -16.92 3.40 -28.32
C GLY A 175 -15.96 3.76 -27.19
N TRP A 176 -15.64 5.05 -27.06
CA TRP A 176 -14.68 5.52 -26.07
C TRP A 176 -15.25 5.55 -24.66
N ASN A 177 -14.44 5.12 -23.69
CA ASN A 177 -14.68 5.25 -22.25
C ASN A 177 -13.42 5.83 -21.60
N LEU A 178 -13.58 6.69 -20.59
CA LEU A 178 -12.47 7.26 -19.83
C LEU A 178 -12.48 6.68 -18.41
N ILE A 179 -11.53 5.81 -18.12
CA ILE A 179 -11.50 5.00 -16.90
C ILE A 179 -10.37 5.41 -15.96
N SER A 180 -10.48 5.01 -14.70
CA SER A 180 -9.39 5.02 -13.73
C SER A 180 -9.23 3.66 -13.07
N LEU A 181 -8.14 3.51 -12.31
CA LEU A 181 -7.85 2.32 -11.51
C LEU A 181 -8.18 2.58 -10.03
N PRO A 182 -9.39 2.26 -9.55
CA PRO A 182 -9.76 2.45 -8.15
C PRO A 182 -9.14 1.39 -7.23
N LEU A 183 -8.58 0.31 -7.76
CA LEU A 183 -7.84 -0.70 -7.01
C LEU A 183 -6.39 -0.79 -7.49
N THR A 184 -5.49 -1.17 -6.59
CA THR A 184 -4.10 -1.56 -6.84
C THR A 184 -4.01 -3.08 -6.75
N ASN A 185 -3.55 -3.74 -7.82
CA ASN A 185 -3.22 -5.15 -7.78
C ASN A 185 -1.77 -5.30 -7.30
N ASP A 186 -1.58 -5.85 -6.10
CA ASP A 186 -0.26 -5.90 -5.46
C ASP A 186 0.75 -6.82 -6.18
N THR A 187 0.28 -7.69 -7.08
CA THR A 187 1.15 -8.63 -7.79
C THR A 187 1.52 -8.14 -9.18
N ASP A 188 0.55 -7.59 -9.92
CA ASP A 188 0.74 -7.26 -11.33
C ASP A 188 -0.21 -6.13 -11.77
N MET A 189 0.36 -4.98 -12.13
CA MET A 189 -0.38 -3.81 -12.63
C MET A 189 -0.29 -3.67 -14.16
N THR A 190 0.10 -4.70 -14.89
CA THR A 190 0.15 -4.66 -16.36
C THR A 190 -1.23 -4.61 -17.00
N VAL A 191 -1.32 -4.06 -18.22
CA VAL A 191 -2.53 -4.08 -19.05
C VAL A 191 -3.05 -5.51 -19.24
N ALA A 192 -2.16 -6.49 -19.40
CA ALA A 192 -2.53 -7.90 -19.51
C ALA A 192 -3.37 -8.38 -18.32
N ASN A 193 -2.95 -8.04 -17.10
CA ASN A 193 -3.63 -8.46 -15.88
C ASN A 193 -4.88 -7.62 -15.59
N ILE A 194 -4.81 -6.30 -15.79
CA ILE A 194 -5.85 -5.37 -15.36
C ILE A 194 -6.98 -5.24 -16.39
N ILE A 195 -6.66 -5.27 -17.69
CA ILE A 195 -7.61 -5.02 -18.79
C ILE A 195 -7.86 -6.31 -19.58
N ASP A 196 -6.82 -6.92 -20.15
CA ASP A 196 -6.98 -8.04 -21.09
C ASP A 196 -7.65 -9.25 -20.45
N ALA A 197 -7.31 -9.56 -19.20
CA ALA A 197 -7.89 -10.68 -18.46
C ALA A 197 -9.44 -10.62 -18.39
N SER A 198 -10.01 -9.41 -18.43
CA SER A 198 -11.47 -9.19 -18.38
C SER A 198 -12.09 -8.84 -19.72
N LEU A 199 -11.37 -8.14 -20.60
CA LEU A 199 -11.94 -7.49 -21.79
C LEU A 199 -11.35 -8.00 -23.11
N SER A 200 -10.59 -9.11 -23.09
CA SER A 200 -9.93 -9.63 -24.29
C SER A 200 -10.93 -9.80 -25.46
N GLY A 201 -10.67 -9.10 -26.56
CA GLY A 201 -11.51 -9.13 -27.77
C GLY A 201 -12.66 -8.13 -27.80
N SER A 202 -12.95 -7.44 -26.68
CA SER A 202 -14.02 -6.43 -26.57
C SER A 202 -13.52 -4.99 -26.72
N TYR A 203 -12.21 -4.78 -26.89
CA TYR A 203 -11.58 -3.47 -27.08
C TYR A 203 -10.43 -3.56 -28.09
N ASP A 204 -10.08 -2.43 -28.73
CA ASP A 204 -9.03 -2.37 -29.77
C ASP A 204 -8.00 -1.25 -29.55
N ALA A 205 -8.21 -0.37 -28.57
CA ALA A 205 -7.33 0.74 -28.28
C ALA A 205 -7.34 1.11 -26.79
N LEU A 206 -6.15 1.37 -26.24
CA LEU A 206 -5.96 1.85 -24.87
C LEU A 206 -4.85 2.91 -24.86
N TYR A 207 -5.12 4.07 -24.27
CA TYR A 207 -4.23 5.22 -24.26
C TYR A 207 -4.14 5.87 -22.88
N LYS A 208 -2.94 6.34 -22.55
CA LYS A 208 -2.74 7.40 -21.54
C LYS A 208 -2.42 8.73 -22.23
N TYR A 209 -2.46 9.83 -21.48
CA TYR A 209 -2.13 11.16 -21.97
C TYR A 209 -0.83 11.64 -21.34
N ASP A 210 0.12 12.03 -22.17
CA ASP A 210 1.35 12.69 -21.75
C ASP A 210 1.10 14.20 -21.67
N ALA A 211 1.04 14.72 -20.45
CA ALA A 211 0.77 16.13 -20.21
C ALA A 211 1.90 17.04 -20.71
N SER A 212 3.15 16.59 -20.68
CA SER A 212 4.31 17.36 -21.12
C SER A 212 4.47 17.38 -22.64
N ALA A 213 4.22 16.23 -23.29
CA ALA A 213 4.28 16.11 -24.74
C ALA A 213 2.98 16.54 -25.44
N HIS A 214 1.90 16.75 -24.67
CA HIS A 214 0.55 17.04 -25.15
C HIS A 214 0.05 16.02 -26.18
N ASN A 215 0.25 14.73 -25.91
CA ASN A 215 -0.12 13.65 -26.83
C ASN A 215 -0.75 12.46 -26.11
N PHE A 216 -1.40 11.59 -26.88
CA PHE A 216 -1.84 10.29 -26.41
C PHE A 216 -0.78 9.24 -26.70
N VAL A 217 -0.46 8.44 -25.68
CA VAL A 217 0.51 7.35 -25.74
C VAL A 217 -0.25 6.02 -25.70
N PRO A 218 -0.17 5.18 -26.75
CA PRO A 218 -0.81 3.88 -26.76
C PRO A 218 -0.16 2.94 -25.74
N LEU A 219 -0.95 2.03 -25.18
CA LEU A 219 -0.49 1.00 -24.27
C LEU A 219 -0.69 -0.38 -24.90
N SER A 220 0.25 -1.27 -24.61
CA SER A 220 0.27 -2.68 -24.98
C SER A 220 0.11 -3.55 -23.74
N SER A 221 -0.18 -4.84 -23.92
CA SER A 221 -0.40 -5.79 -22.81
C SER A 221 0.74 -5.86 -21.78
N SER A 222 1.98 -5.57 -22.18
CA SER A 222 3.14 -5.57 -21.28
C SER A 222 3.37 -4.26 -20.53
N ASP A 223 2.68 -3.19 -20.89
CA ASP A 223 2.84 -1.91 -20.22
C ASP A 223 2.18 -1.93 -18.84
N THR A 224 2.83 -1.30 -17.87
CA THR A 224 2.30 -1.13 -16.51
C THR A 224 1.34 0.06 -16.46
N MET A 225 0.19 -0.14 -15.83
CA MET A 225 -0.76 0.91 -15.51
C MET A 225 -0.54 1.42 -14.09
N GLU A 226 -0.86 2.68 -13.85
CA GLU A 226 -0.55 3.40 -12.63
C GLU A 226 -1.85 3.93 -12.03
N ASN A 227 -2.04 3.73 -10.72
CA ASN A 227 -3.12 4.41 -10.01
C ASN A 227 -2.90 5.93 -10.07
N GLY A 228 -3.99 6.70 -10.04
CA GLY A 228 -3.94 8.17 -10.20
C GLY A 228 -3.83 8.66 -11.65
N VAL A 229 -3.60 7.77 -12.62
CA VAL A 229 -3.60 8.07 -14.06
C VAL A 229 -4.95 7.69 -14.69
N GLY A 230 -5.44 8.54 -15.59
CA GLY A 230 -6.64 8.25 -16.38
C GLY A 230 -6.29 7.54 -17.69
N TYR A 231 -7.20 6.70 -18.19
CA TYR A 231 -6.99 5.93 -19.40
C TYR A 231 -8.20 5.99 -20.33
N PHE A 232 -7.96 6.27 -21.61
CA PHE A 232 -8.99 6.10 -22.64
C PHE A 232 -8.94 4.70 -23.20
N ILE A 233 -10.06 4.00 -23.16
CA ILE A 233 -10.25 2.69 -23.77
C ILE A 233 -11.34 2.78 -24.84
N HIS A 234 -11.08 2.26 -26.03
CA HIS A 234 -12.07 2.13 -27.09
C HIS A 234 -12.60 0.71 -27.14
N MET A 235 -13.86 0.54 -26.78
CA MET A 235 -14.56 -0.73 -26.80
C MET A 235 -15.17 -0.98 -28.18
N THR A 236 -14.90 -2.14 -28.75
CA THR A 236 -15.52 -2.60 -30.01
C THR A 236 -16.92 -3.17 -29.79
N SER A 237 -17.24 -3.54 -28.56
CA SER A 237 -18.57 -3.89 -28.09
C SER A 237 -18.70 -3.58 -26.61
N ALA A 238 -19.90 -3.22 -26.14
CA ALA A 238 -20.13 -3.03 -24.72
C ALA A 238 -19.83 -4.32 -23.91
N ASP A 239 -19.17 -4.18 -22.76
CA ASP A 239 -18.76 -5.28 -21.90
C ASP A 239 -18.57 -4.80 -20.45
N THR A 240 -18.44 -5.72 -19.50
CA THR A 240 -18.19 -5.40 -18.09
C THR A 240 -16.73 -5.65 -17.75
N TRP A 241 -16.01 -4.57 -17.46
CA TRP A 241 -14.64 -4.63 -16.97
C TRP A 241 -14.62 -5.04 -15.50
N THR A 242 -13.82 -6.04 -15.14
CA THR A 242 -13.64 -6.51 -13.76
C THR A 242 -12.18 -6.80 -13.44
N TYR A 243 -11.73 -6.42 -12.23
CA TYR A 243 -10.43 -6.84 -11.71
C TYR A 243 -10.40 -6.77 -10.17
N THR A 244 -9.40 -7.40 -9.56
CA THR A 244 -9.25 -7.47 -8.10
C THR A 244 -7.99 -6.76 -7.61
N GLY A 245 -8.08 -6.16 -6.43
CA GLY A 245 -6.96 -5.49 -5.78
C GLY A 245 -7.34 -4.81 -4.48
N MET A 246 -6.37 -4.14 -3.87
CA MET A 246 -6.55 -3.31 -2.69
C MET A 246 -7.07 -1.93 -3.07
N ALA A 247 -7.93 -1.35 -2.24
CA ALA A 247 -8.54 -0.05 -2.50
C ALA A 247 -7.50 1.09 -2.61
N TYR A 248 -7.45 1.78 -3.76
CA TYR A 248 -6.65 2.99 -3.95
C TYR A 248 -7.40 4.21 -3.38
N LYS A 249 -7.10 4.53 -2.12
CA LYS A 249 -7.86 5.52 -1.35
C LYS A 249 -7.20 6.89 -1.25
N GLN A 250 -5.94 7.05 -1.63
CA GLN A 250 -5.23 8.31 -1.49
C GLN A 250 -4.35 8.54 -2.69
N MET A 251 -4.23 9.80 -3.11
CA MET A 251 -3.34 10.17 -4.20
C MET A 251 -2.55 11.44 -3.87
N ASN A 252 -1.39 11.50 -4.50
CA ASN A 252 -0.48 12.63 -4.52
C ASN A 252 0.10 12.68 -5.93
N VAL A 253 -0.54 13.45 -6.82
CA VAL A 253 -0.23 13.47 -8.26
C VAL A 253 0.23 14.87 -8.64
N SER A 254 1.42 14.97 -9.24
CA SER A 254 1.92 16.22 -9.81
C SER A 254 1.19 16.52 -11.12
N LEU A 255 0.69 17.75 -11.25
CA LEU A 255 0.00 18.25 -12.44
C LEU A 255 0.81 19.35 -13.10
N GLU A 256 0.94 19.26 -14.42
CA GLU A 256 1.63 20.27 -15.25
C GLU A 256 0.69 21.43 -15.60
N PRO A 257 1.21 22.64 -15.91
CA PRO A 257 0.38 23.69 -16.48
C PRO A 257 -0.30 23.21 -17.77
N GLY A 258 -1.59 23.49 -17.91
CA GLY A 258 -2.39 22.98 -19.03
C GLY A 258 -3.09 21.67 -18.71
N LEU A 259 -3.27 20.82 -19.72
CA LEU A 259 -4.15 19.66 -19.64
C LEU A 259 -3.45 18.46 -18.97
N ASN A 260 -4.10 17.84 -18.00
CA ASN A 260 -3.63 16.62 -17.33
C ASN A 260 -4.75 15.58 -17.33
N MET A 261 -4.43 14.30 -17.53
CA MET A 261 -5.41 13.21 -17.47
C MET A 261 -5.17 12.36 -16.22
N ILE A 262 -6.08 12.43 -15.27
CA ILE A 262 -5.97 11.77 -13.96
C ILE A 262 -7.03 10.69 -13.80
N GLY A 263 -6.74 9.74 -12.93
CA GLY A 263 -7.65 8.66 -12.55
C GLY A 263 -8.15 8.85 -11.12
N TRP A 264 -9.47 8.79 -10.92
CA TRP A 264 -10.06 9.00 -9.60
C TRP A 264 -9.98 7.76 -8.68
N LEU A 265 -10.14 8.00 -7.37
CA LEU A 265 -9.94 7.06 -6.25
C LEU A 265 -11.05 5.99 -6.13
N ASN A 266 -10.89 5.09 -5.16
CA ASN A 266 -11.88 4.08 -4.76
C ASN A 266 -13.11 4.63 -4.00
N CYS A 267 -13.54 5.86 -4.27
CA CYS A 267 -14.74 6.48 -3.69
C CYS A 267 -15.25 7.58 -4.61
N SER A 268 -16.53 7.97 -4.43
CA SER A 268 -17.09 9.16 -5.08
C SER A 268 -17.09 10.34 -4.13
N LYS A 269 -16.77 11.54 -4.61
CA LYS A 269 -16.77 12.79 -3.84
C LYS A 269 -17.28 13.98 -4.65
N PRO A 270 -18.01 14.93 -4.05
CA PRO A 270 -18.25 16.23 -4.68
C PRO A 270 -16.93 16.88 -5.08
N ILE A 271 -16.90 17.57 -6.23
CA ILE A 271 -15.67 18.20 -6.76
C ILE A 271 -15.06 19.19 -5.76
N ASP A 272 -15.91 19.93 -5.06
CA ASP A 272 -15.47 20.92 -4.07
C ASP A 272 -14.74 20.27 -2.87
N ASP A 273 -15.08 19.02 -2.53
CA ASP A 273 -14.43 18.21 -1.49
C ASP A 273 -13.24 17.40 -2.03
N ALA A 274 -13.23 17.16 -3.34
CA ALA A 274 -12.24 16.35 -4.05
C ALA A 274 -10.98 17.14 -4.41
N LEU A 275 -11.12 18.42 -4.76
CA LEU A 275 -10.02 19.25 -5.31
C LEU A 275 -9.59 20.45 -4.43
N PRO A 276 -9.61 20.38 -3.08
CA PRO A 276 -9.23 21.51 -2.25
C PRO A 276 -7.74 21.88 -2.39
N SER A 277 -6.87 20.91 -2.69
CA SER A 277 -5.42 21.15 -2.81
C SER A 277 -5.03 22.00 -4.02
N ILE A 278 -5.88 22.04 -5.04
CA ILE A 278 -5.69 22.82 -6.27
C ILE A 278 -6.76 23.90 -6.43
N ALA A 279 -7.48 24.24 -5.36
CA ALA A 279 -8.58 25.18 -5.40
C ALA A 279 -8.14 26.54 -5.98
N GLY A 280 -8.81 26.98 -7.03
CA GLY A 280 -8.50 28.23 -7.72
C GLY A 280 -7.36 28.14 -8.75
N ASP A 281 -6.62 27.03 -8.84
CA ASP A 281 -5.49 26.87 -9.76
C ASP A 281 -5.78 26.01 -11.01
N TYR A 282 -7.06 25.74 -11.29
CA TYR A 282 -7.52 25.13 -12.54
C TYR A 282 -8.60 25.97 -13.22
N TRP A 283 -8.72 25.80 -14.53
CA TRP A 283 -9.73 26.44 -15.37
C TRP A 283 -11.04 25.66 -15.40
N TYR A 284 -10.95 24.34 -15.56
CA TYR A 284 -12.09 23.43 -15.62
C TYR A 284 -11.64 21.98 -15.38
N VAL A 285 -12.61 21.15 -15.04
CA VAL A 285 -12.51 19.68 -15.04
C VAL A 285 -13.42 19.15 -16.13
N ALA A 286 -12.97 18.18 -16.91
CA ALA A 286 -13.79 17.53 -17.92
C ALA A 286 -13.85 16.02 -17.67
N ARG A 287 -15.04 15.44 -17.84
CA ARG A 287 -15.25 13.99 -17.86
C ARG A 287 -15.78 13.56 -19.22
N TRP A 288 -15.55 12.31 -19.58
CA TRP A 288 -16.07 11.75 -20.82
C TRP A 288 -17.43 11.08 -20.56
N ASN A 289 -18.50 11.61 -21.15
CA ASN A 289 -19.78 10.92 -21.16
C ASN A 289 -19.72 9.83 -22.25
N ALA A 290 -19.47 8.58 -21.84
CA ALA A 290 -19.34 7.46 -22.76
C ALA A 290 -20.64 7.14 -23.50
N THR A 291 -21.82 7.37 -22.91
CA THR A 291 -23.09 7.14 -23.62
C THR A 291 -23.32 8.17 -24.73
N ALA A 292 -23.00 9.43 -24.48
CA ALA A 292 -23.18 10.53 -25.43
C ALA A 292 -21.96 10.74 -26.34
N GLN A 293 -20.85 10.03 -26.10
CA GLN A 293 -19.56 10.17 -26.78
C GLN A 293 -19.10 11.63 -26.89
N LYS A 294 -19.16 12.36 -25.77
CA LYS A 294 -18.77 13.78 -25.68
C LYS A 294 -18.21 14.12 -24.31
N PHE A 295 -17.41 15.18 -24.26
CA PHE A 295 -16.99 15.76 -22.99
C PHE A 295 -18.13 16.53 -22.31
N GLU A 296 -18.18 16.39 -21.00
CA GLU A 296 -18.94 17.20 -20.06
C GLU A 296 -17.96 18.01 -19.21
N VAL A 297 -18.33 19.23 -18.84
CA VAL A 297 -17.41 20.18 -18.21
C VAL A 297 -17.98 20.69 -16.88
N TYR A 298 -17.11 20.74 -15.89
CA TYR A 298 -17.27 21.49 -14.67
C TYR A 298 -16.31 22.68 -14.70
N ASN A 299 -16.84 23.88 -14.48
CA ASN A 299 -16.07 25.11 -14.32
C ASN A 299 -16.34 25.69 -12.92
N PRO A 300 -15.30 25.90 -12.08
CA PRO A 300 -15.45 26.33 -10.69
C PRO A 300 -16.02 27.76 -10.55
N VAL A 301 -16.00 28.57 -11.61
CA VAL A 301 -16.58 29.93 -11.61
C VAL A 301 -17.89 30.02 -12.41
N ALA A 302 -18.40 28.90 -12.92
CA ALA A 302 -19.69 28.89 -13.61
C ALA A 302 -20.85 29.17 -12.62
N PRO A 303 -21.91 29.87 -13.06
CA PRO A 303 -23.12 30.03 -12.24
C PRO A 303 -23.74 28.67 -11.90
N ASN A 304 -24.45 28.60 -10.77
CA ASN A 304 -25.10 27.37 -10.35
C ASN A 304 -26.07 26.83 -11.44
N GLY A 305 -25.99 25.52 -11.71
CA GLY A 305 -26.77 24.84 -12.75
C GLY A 305 -26.19 24.89 -14.16
N PHE A 306 -24.99 25.46 -14.37
CA PHE A 306 -24.30 25.45 -15.67
C PHE A 306 -23.26 24.35 -15.82
N ASN A 307 -22.83 23.74 -14.72
CA ASN A 307 -21.92 22.60 -14.76
C ASN A 307 -22.69 21.33 -15.15
N ASP A 308 -22.09 20.53 -16.03
CA ASP A 308 -22.68 19.27 -16.49
C ASP A 308 -22.64 18.18 -15.40
N PHE A 309 -21.73 18.32 -14.44
CA PHE A 309 -21.52 17.41 -13.32
C PHE A 309 -20.86 18.13 -12.13
N ASP A 310 -20.99 17.58 -10.94
CA ASP A 310 -20.47 18.15 -9.69
C ASP A 310 -19.74 17.12 -8.81
N THR A 311 -19.62 15.87 -9.28
CA THR A 311 -19.09 14.74 -8.51
C THR A 311 -17.98 14.03 -9.28
N MET A 312 -16.89 13.75 -8.58
CA MET A 312 -15.82 12.85 -9.01
C MET A 312 -16.20 11.43 -8.60
N GLU A 313 -16.40 10.56 -9.57
CA GLU A 313 -16.98 9.24 -9.40
C GLU A 313 -15.89 8.17 -9.35
N ARG A 314 -16.12 7.16 -8.52
CA ARG A 314 -15.24 5.99 -8.41
C ARG A 314 -15.00 5.35 -9.78
N GLY A 315 -13.74 5.14 -10.14
CA GLY A 315 -13.37 4.44 -11.38
C GLY A 315 -13.54 5.26 -12.66
N GLU A 316 -13.76 6.57 -12.57
CA GLU A 316 -13.77 7.49 -13.71
C GLU A 316 -12.40 8.19 -13.87
N GLY A 317 -12.00 8.38 -15.13
CA GLY A 317 -10.89 9.28 -15.47
C GLY A 317 -11.39 10.69 -15.77
N TYR A 318 -10.52 11.68 -15.58
CA TYR A 318 -10.83 13.09 -15.74
C TYR A 318 -9.69 13.84 -16.40
N PHE A 319 -10.04 14.89 -17.12
CA PHE A 319 -9.09 15.94 -17.46
C PHE A 319 -9.20 17.10 -16.50
N ILE A 320 -8.05 17.61 -16.07
CA ILE A 320 -7.95 18.85 -15.31
C ILE A 320 -7.08 19.81 -16.10
N SER A 321 -7.63 20.98 -16.44
CA SER A 321 -6.89 22.05 -17.11
C SER A 321 -6.32 22.99 -16.07
N MET A 322 -5.06 22.81 -15.70
CA MET A 322 -4.34 23.60 -14.70
C MET A 322 -3.90 24.96 -15.24
N LYS A 323 -3.86 25.96 -14.34
CA LYS A 323 -3.31 27.29 -14.59
C LYS A 323 -1.80 27.31 -14.37
N SER A 324 -1.34 26.62 -13.33
CA SER A 324 0.08 26.46 -13.00
C SER A 324 0.37 25.03 -12.55
N ALA A 325 1.65 24.72 -12.34
CA ALA A 325 2.05 23.40 -11.87
C ALA A 325 1.68 23.29 -10.38
N GLU A 326 0.98 22.23 -10.00
CA GLU A 326 0.55 22.00 -8.62
C GLU A 326 0.46 20.51 -8.31
N THR A 327 0.30 20.19 -7.03
CA THR A 327 0.10 18.81 -6.58
C THR A 327 -1.35 18.57 -6.17
N LEU A 328 -2.01 17.64 -6.85
CA LEU A 328 -3.30 17.15 -6.43
C LEU A 328 -3.14 16.14 -5.28
N THR A 329 -3.63 16.51 -4.10
CA THR A 329 -3.77 15.60 -2.97
C THR A 329 -5.24 15.38 -2.67
N ALA A 330 -5.63 14.12 -2.59
CA ALA A 330 -7.00 13.74 -2.27
C ALA A 330 -7.00 12.38 -1.58
N SER A 331 -8.02 12.16 -0.75
CA SER A 331 -8.26 10.90 -0.06
C SER A 331 -9.73 10.51 -0.06
N CYS A 332 -9.99 9.22 0.07
CA CYS A 332 -11.16 8.66 0.74
C CYS A 332 -10.81 8.57 2.23
#